data_AF-Q01WL1-F1
#
_entry.id   AF-Q01WL1-F1
#
_cell.length_a   1.000
_cell.length_b   1.000
_cell.length_c   1.000
_cell.angle_alpha   90.00
_cell.angle_beta   90.00
_cell.angle_gamma   90.00
#
_symmetry.space_group_name_H-M   'P 1'
#
loop_
_entity.id
_entity.type
_entity.pdbx_description
1 polymer ?
#
loop_
_entity_poly.entity_id
_entity_poly.type
_entity_poly.pdbx_seq_one_letter_code
_entity_poly.pdbx_strand_id
1 'polypeptide(L)'
;MRVCLCLLALAVCSVAAEKPKPSEIVSGKLMVRPGETPAIETSEHKLIQLDGDQQTRKVLHDPRVNGFDAEVHGHFTAPDKFLLDPQHTHSLLVHDHGKTKMITYWCDVCYIRAYAPGPCVCCQKDTEIDLRELDDIR
;
A
#
# COMPACT_ATOMS: atom_id res chain seq x y z
N MET A 1 64.95 -16.29 -21.43
CA MET A 1 64.11 -15.10 -21.19
C MET A 1 62.81 -15.27 -21.96
N ARG A 2 61.71 -15.64 -21.28
CA ARG A 2 60.38 -15.78 -21.88
C ARG A 2 59.40 -15.03 -20.98
N VAL A 3 58.95 -13.86 -21.42
CA VAL A 3 57.90 -13.07 -20.76
C VAL A 3 56.57 -13.53 -21.37
N CYS A 4 55.76 -14.22 -20.58
CA CYS A 4 54.39 -14.59 -20.94
C CYS A 4 53.46 -13.42 -20.59
N LEU A 5 52.89 -12.79 -21.62
CA LEU A 5 51.77 -11.85 -21.49
C LEU A 5 50.51 -12.63 -21.06
N CYS A 6 49.96 -12.31 -19.89
CA CYS A 6 48.61 -12.69 -19.49
C CYS A 6 47.69 -11.45 -19.65
N LEU A 7 46.85 -11.46 -20.69
CA LEU A 7 45.76 -10.50 -20.87
C LEU A 7 44.54 -10.99 -20.08
N LEU A 8 44.18 -10.26 -19.02
CA LEU A 8 42.95 -10.43 -18.25
C LEU A 8 41.81 -9.67 -18.94
N ALA A 9 40.81 -10.40 -19.44
CA ALA A 9 39.55 -9.83 -19.93
C ALA A 9 38.56 -9.66 -18.76
N LEU A 10 38.30 -8.42 -18.35
CA LEU A 10 37.22 -8.08 -17.43
C LEU A 10 35.89 -8.01 -18.20
N ALA A 11 35.03 -9.00 -18.01
CA ALA A 11 33.65 -8.96 -18.46
C ALA A 11 32.84 -8.03 -17.53
N VAL A 12 32.43 -6.87 -18.07
CA VAL A 12 31.53 -5.94 -17.39
C VAL A 12 30.10 -6.50 -17.52
N CYS A 13 29.58 -7.10 -16.46
CA CYS A 13 28.16 -7.38 -16.32
C CYS A 13 27.42 -6.07 -16.04
N SER A 14 26.89 -5.43 -17.08
CA SER A 14 25.96 -4.31 -16.93
C SER A 14 24.64 -4.84 -16.38
N VAL A 15 24.41 -4.67 -15.07
CA VAL A 15 23.10 -4.86 -14.47
C VAL A 15 22.25 -3.66 -14.89
N ALA A 16 21.37 -3.85 -15.87
CA ALA A 16 20.40 -2.82 -16.23
C ALA A 16 19.40 -2.68 -15.08
N ALA A 17 19.46 -1.57 -14.34
CA ALA A 17 18.42 -1.21 -13.39
C ALA A 17 17.14 -0.90 -14.18
N GLU A 18 16.12 -1.75 -14.07
CA GLU A 18 14.78 -1.45 -14.59
C GLU A 18 14.29 -0.17 -13.91
N LYS A 19 13.94 0.84 -14.71
CA LYS A 19 13.33 2.05 -14.17
C LYS A 19 12.00 1.66 -13.53
N PRO A 20 11.69 2.15 -12.31
CA PRO A 20 10.40 1.87 -11.70
C PRO A 20 9.29 2.35 -12.64
N LYS A 21 8.32 1.46 -12.91
CA LYS A 21 7.14 1.82 -13.69
C LYS A 21 6.38 2.94 -12.97
N PRO A 22 5.81 3.91 -13.70
CA PRO A 22 4.92 4.89 -13.09
C PRO A 22 3.78 4.16 -12.37
N SER A 23 3.42 4.65 -11.20
CA SER A 23 2.27 4.15 -10.45
C SER A 23 0.98 4.40 -11.22
N GLU A 24 0.15 3.37 -11.30
CA GLU A 24 -1.21 3.41 -11.83
C GLU A 24 -2.19 3.70 -10.70
N ILE A 25 -3.34 4.27 -11.03
CA ILE A 25 -4.39 4.61 -10.07
C ILE A 25 -5.65 3.82 -10.37
N VAL A 26 -6.21 3.16 -9.36
CA VAL A 26 -7.52 2.50 -9.42
C VAL A 26 -8.42 3.09 -8.34
N SER A 27 -9.62 3.50 -8.73
CA SER A 27 -10.61 4.08 -7.81
C SER A 27 -11.88 3.25 -7.76
N GLY A 28 -12.55 3.26 -6.61
CA GLY A 28 -13.78 2.51 -6.39
C GLY A 28 -14.04 2.22 -4.93
N LYS A 29 -14.99 1.31 -4.67
CA LYS A 29 -15.39 0.96 -3.31
C LYS A 29 -14.53 -0.18 -2.77
N LEU A 30 -13.96 -0.04 -1.58
CA LEU A 30 -13.28 -1.15 -0.90
C LEU A 30 -14.27 -2.24 -0.53
N MET A 31 -13.95 -3.47 -0.92
CA MET A 31 -14.69 -4.68 -0.62
C MET A 31 -13.82 -5.54 0.30
N VAL A 32 -14.08 -5.46 1.60
CA VAL A 32 -13.32 -6.16 2.65
C VAL A 32 -14.29 -7.03 3.44
N ARG A 33 -14.13 -8.34 3.32
CA ARG A 33 -14.91 -9.33 4.08
C ARG A 33 -13.97 -10.29 4.81
N PRO A 34 -14.32 -10.71 6.04
CA PRO A 34 -13.50 -11.66 6.78
C PRO A 34 -13.24 -12.95 5.99
N GLY A 35 -11.96 -13.29 5.78
CA GLY A 35 -11.54 -14.51 5.09
C GLY A 35 -11.55 -14.45 3.56
N GLU A 36 -11.94 -13.33 2.96
CA GLU A 36 -11.88 -13.09 1.51
C GLU A 36 -10.66 -12.25 1.13
N THR A 37 -10.19 -12.39 -0.10
CA THR A 37 -9.17 -11.49 -0.65
C THR A 37 -9.76 -10.09 -0.79
N PRO A 38 -9.14 -9.04 -0.20
CA PRO A 38 -9.65 -7.68 -0.31
C PRO A 38 -9.61 -7.22 -1.77
N ALA A 39 -10.62 -6.46 -2.17
CA ALA A 39 -10.74 -5.96 -3.52
C ALA A 39 -11.23 -4.52 -3.55
N ILE A 40 -11.07 -3.86 -4.69
CA ILE A 40 -11.79 -2.63 -5.03
C ILE A 40 -12.82 -2.95 -6.11
N GLU A 41 -14.07 -2.55 -5.89
CA GLU A 41 -15.13 -2.58 -6.90
C GLU A 41 -15.12 -1.25 -7.65
N THR A 42 -14.78 -1.27 -8.93
CA THR A 42 -14.75 -0.06 -9.76
C THR A 42 -16.16 0.43 -10.07
N SER A 43 -16.27 1.64 -10.63
CA SER A 43 -17.55 2.18 -11.13
C SER A 43 -18.20 1.31 -12.22
N GLU A 44 -17.42 0.45 -12.89
CA GLU A 44 -17.89 -0.53 -13.88
C GLU A 44 -18.27 -1.89 -13.24
N HIS A 45 -18.33 -1.97 -11.91
CA HIS A 45 -18.59 -3.20 -11.14
C HIS A 45 -17.55 -4.31 -11.34
N LYS A 46 -16.35 -3.95 -11.83
CA LYS A 46 -15.23 -4.88 -11.89
C LYS A 46 -14.58 -5.00 -10.52
N LEU A 47 -14.37 -6.23 -10.06
CA LEU A 47 -13.57 -6.50 -8.86
C LEU A 47 -12.09 -6.62 -9.23
N ILE A 48 -11.27 -5.83 -8.57
CA ILE A 48 -9.81 -5.89 -8.68
C ILE A 48 -9.26 -6.28 -7.30
N GLN A 49 -8.62 -7.44 -7.21
CA GLN A 49 -7.99 -7.94 -5.99
C GLN A 49 -6.80 -7.07 -5.62
N LEU A 50 -6.72 -6.70 -4.34
CA LEU A 50 -5.67 -5.85 -3.80
C LEU A 50 -4.70 -6.67 -2.95
N ASP A 51 -3.41 -6.37 -3.09
CA ASP A 51 -2.35 -6.79 -2.16
C ASP A 51 -1.37 -5.63 -1.96
N GLY A 52 -0.47 -5.74 -1.00
CA GLY A 52 0.54 -4.72 -0.72
C GLY A 52 1.62 -5.24 0.21
N ASP A 53 2.32 -4.33 0.90
CA ASP A 53 3.23 -4.75 1.96
C ASP A 53 2.47 -5.27 3.21
N GLN A 54 3.23 -5.69 4.23
CA GLN A 54 2.65 -6.24 5.45
C GLN A 54 1.68 -5.28 6.15
N GLN A 55 1.99 -3.98 6.18
CA GLN A 55 1.14 -3.01 6.89
C GLN A 55 -0.08 -2.66 6.05
N THR A 56 0.07 -2.46 4.73
CA THR A 56 -1.04 -2.29 3.79
C THR A 56 -2.02 -3.46 3.88
N ARG A 57 -1.52 -4.71 3.92
CA ARG A 57 -2.39 -5.88 4.10
C ARG A 57 -3.20 -5.84 5.40
N LYS A 58 -2.63 -5.35 6.51
CA LYS A 58 -3.39 -5.23 7.76
C LYS A 58 -4.56 -4.26 7.61
N VAL A 59 -4.35 -3.12 6.93
CA VAL A 59 -5.42 -2.16 6.63
C VAL A 59 -6.48 -2.78 5.72
N LEU A 60 -6.04 -3.45 4.65
CA LEU A 60 -6.94 -4.11 3.68
C LEU A 60 -7.75 -5.28 4.30
N HIS A 61 -7.35 -5.82 5.44
CA HIS A 61 -8.09 -6.86 6.16
C HIS A 61 -8.83 -6.33 7.40
N ASP A 62 -8.83 -5.02 7.63
CA ASP A 62 -9.67 -4.41 8.67
C ASP A 62 -11.12 -4.32 8.19
N PRO A 63 -12.07 -5.05 8.78
CA PRO A 63 -13.46 -5.03 8.31
C PRO A 63 -14.10 -3.63 8.43
N ARG A 64 -13.55 -2.73 9.25
CA ARG A 64 -14.07 -1.37 9.42
C ARG A 64 -13.82 -0.46 8.20
N VAL A 65 -12.89 -0.81 7.30
CA VAL A 65 -12.64 -0.02 6.07
C VAL A 65 -13.53 -0.45 4.90
N ASN A 66 -14.31 -1.54 5.07
CA ASN A 66 -15.23 -2.01 4.04
C ASN A 66 -16.23 -0.92 3.64
N GLY A 67 -16.41 -0.71 2.34
CA GLY A 67 -17.36 0.25 1.79
C GLY A 67 -16.83 1.67 1.61
N PHE A 68 -15.62 1.98 2.08
CA PHE A 68 -14.97 3.26 1.81
C PHE A 68 -14.79 3.45 0.30
N ASP A 69 -15.06 4.68 -0.17
CA ASP A 69 -14.66 5.11 -1.51
C ASP A 69 -13.17 5.42 -1.46
N ALA A 70 -12.39 4.74 -2.31
CA ALA A 70 -10.95 4.71 -2.21
C ALA A 70 -10.28 4.93 -3.56
N GLU A 71 -9.03 5.39 -3.46
CA GLU A 71 -8.08 5.46 -4.55
C GLU A 71 -6.82 4.71 -4.13
N VAL A 72 -6.40 3.74 -4.94
CA VAL A 72 -5.20 2.94 -4.71
C VAL A 72 -4.16 3.17 -5.80
N HIS A 73 -2.91 3.32 -5.38
CA HIS A 73 -1.74 3.59 -6.23
C HIS A 73 -0.85 2.35 -6.25
N GLY A 74 -0.42 1.92 -7.44
CA GLY A 74 0.38 0.71 -7.58
C GLY A 74 0.50 0.24 -9.02
N HIS A 75 0.47 -1.07 -9.24
CA HIS A 75 0.56 -1.64 -10.57
C HIS A 75 -0.16 -2.98 -10.68
N PHE A 76 -0.68 -3.30 -11.87
CA PHE A 76 -1.26 -4.60 -12.12
C PHE A 76 -0.20 -5.70 -12.22
N THR A 77 -0.42 -6.79 -11.49
CA THR A 77 0.35 -8.04 -11.60
C THR A 77 -0.38 -9.08 -12.46
N ALA A 78 -1.69 -8.92 -12.61
CA ALA A 78 -2.58 -9.63 -13.55
C ALA A 78 -3.79 -8.72 -13.87
N PRO A 79 -4.64 -9.02 -14.87
CA PRO A 79 -5.76 -8.17 -15.26
C PRO A 79 -6.76 -7.81 -14.14
N ASP A 80 -6.82 -8.61 -13.08
CA ASP A 80 -7.70 -8.49 -11.92
C ASP A 80 -6.93 -8.45 -10.59
N LYS A 81 -5.60 -8.29 -10.63
CA LYS A 81 -4.73 -8.26 -9.44
C LYS A 81 -3.86 -7.02 -9.44
N PHE A 82 -3.97 -6.23 -8.39
CA PHE A 82 -3.29 -4.96 -8.24
C PHE A 82 -2.43 -4.97 -6.97
N LEU A 83 -1.14 -4.72 -7.15
CA LEU A 83 -0.19 -4.62 -6.05
C LEU A 83 0.00 -3.13 -5.74
N LEU A 84 -0.42 -2.73 -4.53
CA LEU A 84 -0.24 -1.37 -4.05
C LEU A 84 1.25 -1.08 -3.85
N ASP A 85 1.63 0.17 -4.12
CA ASP A 85 2.94 0.69 -3.76
C ASP A 85 3.17 0.61 -2.24
N PRO A 86 4.44 0.63 -1.77
CA PRO A 86 4.74 0.55 -0.35
C PRO A 86 3.98 1.58 0.50
N GLN A 87 3.53 1.22 1.69
CA GLN A 87 2.62 2.05 2.49
C GLN A 87 3.14 3.49 2.76
N HIS A 88 4.45 3.65 2.90
CA HIS A 88 5.10 4.95 3.13
C HIS A 88 4.98 5.92 1.94
N THR A 89 4.50 5.46 0.78
CA THR A 89 4.16 6.32 -0.37
C THR A 89 2.70 6.79 -0.35
N HIS A 90 1.94 6.44 0.69
CA HIS A 90 0.52 6.75 0.87
C HIS A 90 -0.37 6.21 -0.26
N SER A 91 -0.17 4.94 -0.59
CA SER A 91 -0.77 4.26 -1.74
C SER A 91 -2.23 3.81 -1.58
N LEU A 92 -2.81 3.99 -0.40
CA LEU A 92 -4.21 3.70 -0.10
C LEU A 92 -4.85 4.93 0.52
N LEU A 93 -5.70 5.59 -0.27
CA LEU A 93 -6.39 6.83 0.10
C LEU A 93 -7.88 6.62 0.03
N VAL A 94 -8.63 7.42 0.80
CA VAL A 94 -10.08 7.39 0.82
C VAL A 94 -10.65 8.76 0.57
N HIS A 95 -11.80 8.79 -0.11
CA HIS A 95 -12.58 9.98 -0.33
C HIS A 95 -13.62 10.11 0.78
N ASP A 96 -13.48 11.16 1.58
CA ASP A 96 -14.38 11.48 2.68
C ASP A 96 -14.77 12.95 2.60
N HIS A 97 -16.06 13.23 2.42
CA HIS A 97 -16.61 14.58 2.29
C HIS A 97 -15.89 15.47 1.25
N GLY A 98 -15.52 14.89 0.10
CA GLY A 98 -14.83 15.62 -0.99
C GLY A 98 -13.34 15.88 -0.74
N LYS A 99 -12.77 15.28 0.31
CA LYS A 99 -11.33 15.34 0.60
C LYS A 99 -10.70 13.96 0.48
N THR A 100 -9.48 13.92 -0.05
CA THR A 100 -8.65 12.73 -0.06
C THR A 100 -7.91 12.62 1.27
N LYS A 101 -8.10 11.51 1.96
CA LYS A 101 -7.56 11.26 3.30
C LYS A 101 -6.83 9.93 3.34
N MET A 102 -5.84 9.82 4.22
CA MET A 102 -5.18 8.57 4.55
C MET A 102 -5.92 7.90 5.72
N ILE A 103 -6.04 6.58 5.67
CA ILE A 103 -6.50 5.76 6.79
C ILE A 103 -5.35 5.65 7.80
N THR A 104 -5.58 6.11 9.02
CA THR A 104 -4.66 5.93 10.15
C THR A 104 -5.43 5.38 11.35
N TYR A 105 -4.72 5.12 12.45
CA TYR A 105 -5.28 4.49 13.63
C TYR A 105 -4.88 5.24 14.89
N TRP A 106 -5.86 5.64 15.69
CA TRP A 106 -5.67 6.50 16.85
C TRP A 106 -5.95 5.78 18.17
N CYS A 107 -5.08 6.02 19.15
CA CYS A 107 -5.33 5.65 20.55
C CYS A 107 -5.68 6.90 21.34
N ASP A 108 -6.93 6.98 21.83
CA ASP A 108 -7.44 8.07 22.66
C ASP A 108 -6.80 8.11 24.06
N VAL A 109 -6.32 6.98 24.58
CA VAL A 109 -5.68 6.89 25.90
C VAL A 109 -4.25 7.43 25.86
N CYS A 110 -3.45 6.98 24.89
CA CYS A 110 -2.04 7.34 24.80
C CYS A 110 -1.76 8.53 23.89
N TYR A 111 -2.77 8.99 23.15
CA TYR A 111 -2.66 10.10 22.21
C TYR A 111 -1.58 9.86 21.14
N ILE A 112 -1.50 8.61 20.65
CA ILE A 112 -0.56 8.19 19.60
C ILE A 112 -1.28 7.64 18.37
N ARG A 113 -0.60 7.72 17.24
CA ARG A 113 -1.06 7.23 15.93
C ARG A 113 -0.25 6.04 15.45
N ALA A 114 -0.93 5.11 14.79
CA ALA A 114 -0.37 4.03 14.03
C ALA A 114 -0.90 4.07 12.57
N TYR A 115 -0.18 3.40 11.67
CA TYR A 115 -0.53 3.29 10.25
C TYR A 115 -1.09 1.91 9.88
N ALA A 116 -1.26 1.03 10.88
CA ALA A 116 -1.90 -0.26 10.72
C ALA A 116 -2.78 -0.53 11.94
N PRO A 117 -3.89 -1.29 11.77
CA PRO A 117 -4.77 -1.62 12.88
C PRO A 117 -4.08 -2.53 13.89
N GLY A 118 -4.52 -2.45 15.14
CA GLY A 118 -4.17 -3.38 16.21
C GLY A 118 -4.20 -2.72 17.58
N PRO A 119 -3.80 -3.46 18.63
CA PRO A 119 -3.64 -2.90 19.96
C PRO A 119 -2.57 -1.79 19.97
N CYS A 120 -2.85 -0.73 20.72
CA CYS A 120 -1.90 0.32 21.01
C CYS A 120 -0.68 -0.27 21.72
N VAL A 121 0.53 0.02 21.22
CA VAL A 121 1.77 -0.51 21.78
C VAL A 121 2.01 -0.09 23.24
N CYS A 122 1.43 1.02 23.68
CA CYS A 122 1.61 1.56 25.03
C CYS A 122 0.60 1.00 26.03
N CYS A 123 -0.71 1.10 25.75
CA CYS A 123 -1.77 0.74 26.70
C CYS A 123 -2.53 -0.55 26.34
N GLN A 124 -2.21 -1.18 25.21
CA GLN A 124 -2.85 -2.41 24.71
C GLN A 124 -4.35 -2.29 24.40
N LYS A 125 -4.95 -1.09 24.46
CA LYS A 125 -6.30 -0.82 23.96
C LYS A 125 -6.31 -0.86 22.43
N ASP A 126 -7.36 -1.38 21.82
CA ASP A 126 -7.56 -1.30 20.38
C ASP A 126 -7.59 0.16 19.88
N THR A 127 -6.95 0.41 18.75
CA THR A 127 -6.98 1.70 18.08
C THR A 127 -8.21 1.85 17.19
N GLU A 128 -8.75 3.07 17.11
CA GLU A 128 -9.87 3.42 16.24
C GLU A 128 -9.40 3.98 14.90
N ILE A 129 -10.22 3.86 13.85
CA ILE A 129 -9.93 4.51 12.56
C ILE A 129 -9.91 6.03 12.73
N ASP A 130 -8.87 6.66 12.21
CA ASP A 130 -8.65 8.10 12.16
C ASP A 130 -8.31 8.49 10.72
N LEU A 131 -9.20 9.22 10.05
CA LEU A 131 -8.99 9.69 8.68
C LEU A 131 -8.29 11.05 8.69
N ARG A 132 -7.10 11.11 8.10
CA ARG A 132 -6.24 12.30 8.11
C ARG A 132 -6.06 12.86 6.72
N GLU A 133 -6.12 14.18 6.60
CA GLU A 133 -5.72 14.87 5.35
C GLU A 133 -4.22 14.65 5.13
N LEU A 134 -3.81 14.52 3.86
CA LEU A 134 -2.40 14.23 3.53
C LEU A 134 -1.45 15.32 4.04
N ASP A 135 -1.90 16.57 4.05
CA ASP A 135 -1.11 17.71 4.54
C ASP A 135 -0.86 17.65 6.05
N ASP A 136 -1.66 16.91 6.82
CA ASP A 136 -1.47 16.74 8.27
C ASP A 136 -0.43 15.66 8.62
N ILE A 137 -0.02 14.86 7.64
CA ILE A 137 0.86 13.68 7.82
C ILE A 137 2.26 13.93 7.23
N ARG A 138 2.42 15.00 6.45
CA ARG A 138 3.66 15.33 5.74
C ARG A 138 4.69 16.06 6.60
#